data_AF-A0A3B9K3Y9-F1
#
_entry.id   AF-A0A3B9K3Y9-F1
#
_cell.length_a   1.000
_cell.length_b   1.000
_cell.length_c   1.000
_cell.angle_alpha   90.00
_cell.angle_beta   90.00
_cell.angle_gamma   90.00
#
_symmetry.space_group_name_H-M   'P 1'
#
loop_
_entity.id
_entity.type
_entity.pdbx_description
1 polymer ?
#
loop_
_entity_poly.entity_id
_entity_poly.type
_entity_poly.pdbx_seq_one_letter_code
_entity_poly.pdbx_strand_id
1 'polypeptide(L)'
;MTMTAPSKWNAVNTPMNEPLNTEIIDRMNAVVTSILSDDASDLSATEGANLQVVHMISKAKEFKFGAGKEIIAFCDGGKNKFGKEVKYVKWYYYYDNTKKFKVSDRTYTYNTDKARTFWSEKIKEGFIKV
;
A
#
# COMPACT_ATOMS: atom_id res chain seq x y z
N MET A 1 -10.62 29.09 -13.63
CA MET A 1 -10.04 28.39 -12.45
C MET A 1 -10.61 26.97 -12.44
N THR A 2 -9.89 26.00 -12.99
CA THR A 2 -10.36 24.61 -13.08
C THR A 2 -10.19 23.91 -11.74
N MET A 3 -11.32 23.64 -11.07
CA MET A 3 -11.38 22.81 -9.87
C MET A 3 -10.97 21.39 -10.23
N THR A 4 -9.77 20.96 -9.82
CA THR A 4 -9.35 19.56 -9.90
C THR A 4 -10.21 18.76 -8.93
N ALA A 5 -11.13 17.95 -9.46
CA ALA A 5 -11.94 17.05 -8.67
C ALA A 5 -11.02 16.12 -7.85
N PRO A 6 -11.26 15.90 -6.54
CA PRO A 6 -10.52 14.91 -5.79
C PRO A 6 -10.81 13.55 -6.42
N SER A 7 -9.79 12.89 -6.97
CA SER A 7 -9.88 11.56 -7.56
C SER A 7 -10.55 10.63 -6.54
N LYS A 8 -11.85 10.39 -6.73
CA LYS A 8 -12.66 9.41 -5.99
C LYS A 8 -12.17 8.04 -6.44
N TRP A 9 -11.04 7.62 -5.89
CA TRP A 9 -10.58 6.25 -5.97
C TRP A 9 -11.58 5.40 -5.20
N ASN A 10 -12.63 4.98 -5.91
CA ASN A 10 -13.57 4.01 -5.38
C ASN A 10 -12.77 2.77 -4.99
N ALA A 11 -13.05 2.24 -3.81
CA ALA A 11 -12.68 0.88 -3.49
C ALA A 11 -13.20 0.01 -4.62
N VAL A 12 -12.28 -0.44 -5.48
CA VAL A 12 -12.57 -1.49 -6.43
C VAL A 12 -12.71 -2.71 -5.54
N ASN A 13 -13.92 -2.87 -4.99
CA ASN A 13 -14.41 -4.17 -4.57
C ASN A 13 -14.13 -5.05 -5.78
N THR A 14 -13.17 -5.94 -5.62
CA THR A 14 -12.95 -7.08 -6.51
C THR A 14 -14.31 -7.55 -7.00
N PRO A 15 -14.52 -7.72 -8.32
CA PRO A 15 -15.79 -8.21 -8.83
C PRO A 15 -16.13 -9.51 -8.08
N MET A 16 -17.09 -9.42 -7.16
CA MET A 16 -17.63 -10.48 -6.32
C MET A 16 -16.63 -11.48 -5.74
N ASN A 17 -16.30 -11.32 -4.46
CA ASN A 17 -16.07 -12.46 -3.55
C ASN A 17 -14.92 -13.42 -3.95
N GLU A 18 -13.86 -12.94 -4.61
CA GLU A 18 -12.62 -13.72 -4.67
C GLU A 18 -11.94 -13.67 -3.29
N PRO A 19 -11.61 -14.82 -2.70
CA PRO A 19 -10.80 -14.83 -1.50
C PRO A 19 -9.46 -14.18 -1.86
N LEU A 20 -9.20 -13.02 -1.27
CA LEU A 20 -7.88 -12.42 -1.31
C LEU A 20 -6.89 -13.44 -0.77
N ASN A 21 -5.72 -13.54 -1.37
CA ASN A 21 -4.68 -14.42 -0.84
C ASN A 21 -4.18 -13.81 0.48
N THR A 22 -4.67 -14.37 1.58
CA THR A 22 -4.37 -13.91 2.93
C THR A 22 -2.90 -14.11 3.28
N GLU A 23 -2.21 -15.11 2.74
CA GLU A 23 -0.77 -15.30 2.97
C GLU A 23 0.04 -14.14 2.39
N ILE A 24 -0.33 -13.67 1.19
CA ILE A 24 0.31 -12.51 0.57
C ILE A 24 0.05 -11.24 1.40
N ILE A 25 -1.18 -11.05 1.85
CA ILE A 25 -1.56 -9.88 2.64
C ILE A 25 -0.86 -9.89 4.00
N ASP A 26 -0.78 -11.05 4.64
CA ASP A 26 -0.11 -11.23 5.93
C ASP A 26 1.38 -10.95 5.81
N ARG A 27 2.05 -11.51 4.78
CA ARG A 27 3.45 -11.19 4.45
C ARG A 27 3.66 -9.70 4.18
N MET A 28 2.78 -9.07 3.40
CA MET A 28 2.86 -7.63 3.15
C MET A 28 2.72 -6.84 4.45
N ASN A 29 1.79 -7.20 5.34
CA ASN A 29 1.65 -6.56 6.64
C ASN A 29 2.89 -6.77 7.51
N ALA A 30 3.47 -7.97 7.52
CA ALA A 30 4.68 -8.28 8.27
C ALA A 30 5.87 -7.44 7.78
N VAL A 31 6.08 -7.36 6.45
CA VAL A 31 7.15 -6.55 5.83
C VAL A 31 6.95 -5.07 6.16
N VAL A 32 5.76 -4.53 5.95
CA VAL A 32 5.47 -3.11 6.22
C VAL A 32 5.63 -2.79 7.70
N THR A 33 5.16 -3.68 8.59
CA THR A 33 5.32 -3.50 10.03
C THR A 33 6.79 -3.54 10.41
N SER A 34 7.57 -4.49 9.88
CA SER A 34 9.02 -4.57 10.14
C SER A 34 9.76 -3.30 9.69
N ILE A 35 9.43 -2.76 8.50
CA ILE A 35 10.02 -1.52 7.97
C ILE A 35 9.71 -0.32 8.87
N LEU A 36 8.48 -0.25 9.40
CA LEU A 36 7.99 0.90 10.16
C LEU A 36 8.24 0.80 11.67
N SER A 37 8.50 -0.39 12.20
CA SER A 37 8.70 -0.68 13.62
C SER A 37 10.14 -0.49 14.12
N ASP A 38 11.06 0.03 13.29
CA ASP A 38 12.48 0.30 13.63
C ASP A 38 13.40 -0.91 13.40
N ASP A 39 13.84 -1.12 12.13
CA ASP A 39 15.11 -1.79 11.76
C ASP A 39 15.40 -1.61 10.24
N ALA A 40 15.34 -0.36 9.73
CA ALA A 40 15.54 -0.05 8.31
C ALA A 40 17.02 -0.14 7.85
N SER A 41 17.82 -0.99 8.50
CA SER A 41 19.22 -1.25 8.14
C SER A 41 19.38 -2.49 7.25
N ASP A 42 18.37 -3.35 7.12
CA ASP A 42 18.53 -4.66 6.48
C ASP A 42 17.60 -4.94 5.28
N LEU A 43 16.83 -3.95 4.81
CA LEU A 43 15.92 -4.14 3.67
C LEU A 43 16.55 -3.97 2.28
N SER A 44 17.87 -3.84 2.19
CA SER A 44 18.59 -4.02 0.92
C SER A 44 18.69 -5.48 0.47
N ALA A 45 18.18 -6.44 1.25
CA ALA A 45 18.45 -7.87 1.05
C ALA A 45 17.29 -8.71 0.49
N THR A 46 16.26 -8.11 -0.13
CA THR A 46 15.16 -8.88 -0.75
C THR A 46 15.07 -8.75 -2.28
N GLU A 47 16.21 -8.53 -2.95
CA GLU A 47 16.31 -8.63 -4.42
C GLU A 47 16.45 -10.08 -4.93
N GLY A 48 16.62 -11.08 -4.05
CA GLY A 48 17.11 -12.41 -4.45
C GLY A 48 16.15 -13.60 -4.38
N ALA A 49 15.03 -13.55 -3.67
CA ALA A 49 14.34 -14.79 -3.28
C ALA A 49 12.81 -14.71 -3.38
N ASN A 50 12.22 -14.66 -4.57
CA ASN A 50 10.77 -14.90 -4.80
C ASN A 50 9.84 -14.20 -3.78
N LEU A 51 10.27 -13.05 -3.25
CA LEU A 51 9.56 -12.25 -2.29
C LEU A 51 8.91 -11.17 -3.13
N GLN A 52 7.60 -11.21 -3.18
CA GLN A 52 6.81 -10.20 -3.87
C GLN A 52 7.33 -8.83 -3.44
N VAL A 53 7.84 -8.07 -4.40
CA VAL A 53 8.50 -6.80 -4.15
C VAL A 53 7.44 -5.85 -3.58
N VAL A 54 7.48 -5.62 -2.26
CA VAL A 54 6.56 -4.70 -1.60
C VAL A 54 7.09 -3.29 -1.84
N HIS A 55 6.45 -2.57 -2.75
CA HIS A 55 6.77 -1.16 -2.98
C HIS A 55 5.96 -0.28 -2.04
N MET A 56 6.60 0.68 -1.39
CA MET A 56 5.94 1.55 -0.41
C MET A 56 6.11 3.01 -0.77
N ILE A 57 5.05 3.78 -0.50
CA ILE A 57 5.09 5.24 -0.54
C ILE A 57 4.50 5.78 0.76
N SER A 58 5.04 6.89 1.26
CA SER A 58 4.52 7.55 2.45
C SER A 58 4.33 9.04 2.23
N LYS A 59 3.44 9.64 3.01
CA LYS A 59 3.22 11.07 3.06
C LYS A 59 2.96 11.49 4.49
N ALA A 60 3.57 12.59 4.92
CA ALA A 60 3.22 13.21 6.19
C ALA A 60 1.76 13.66 6.14
N LYS A 61 0.96 13.22 7.11
CA LYS A 61 -0.46 13.52 7.21
C LYS A 61 -0.77 13.92 8.63
N GLU A 62 -1.45 15.05 8.79
CA GLU A 62 -2.00 15.44 10.08
C GLU A 62 -3.32 14.71 10.30
N PHE A 63 -3.40 13.94 11.38
CA PHE A 63 -4.62 13.25 11.80
C PHE A 63 -5.32 14.04 12.90
N LYS A 64 -6.57 13.67 13.20
CA LYS A 64 -7.38 14.30 14.26
C LYS A 64 -6.68 14.35 15.63
N PHE A 65 -5.73 13.46 15.89
CA PHE A 65 -5.02 13.33 17.17
C PHE A 65 -3.53 13.71 17.09
N GLY A 66 -3.09 14.35 16.00
CA GLY A 66 -1.72 14.83 15.83
C GLY A 66 -1.07 14.41 14.51
N ALA A 67 0.19 14.80 14.35
CA ALA A 67 0.99 14.46 13.18
C ALA A 67 1.18 12.94 13.04
N GLY A 68 1.30 12.49 11.79
CA GLY A 68 1.60 11.11 11.48
C GLY A 68 2.01 10.96 10.02
N LYS A 69 2.06 9.71 9.57
CA LYS A 69 2.37 9.34 8.19
C LYS A 69 1.29 8.41 7.66
N GLU A 70 0.82 8.70 6.45
CA GLU A 70 0.02 7.78 5.67
C GLU A 70 0.96 7.03 4.74
N ILE A 71 0.97 5.71 4.83
CA ILE A 71 1.80 4.82 4.03
C ILE A 71 0.89 3.95 3.17
N ILE A 72 1.28 3.75 1.92
CA ILE A 72 0.59 2.88 0.98
C ILE A 72 1.60 1.86 0.49
N ALA A 73 1.31 0.57 0.70
CA ALA A 73 2.12 -0.52 0.20
C ALA A 73 1.44 -1.18 -0.99
N PHE A 74 2.27 -1.64 -1.93
CA PHE A 74 1.89 -2.29 -3.17
C PHE A 74 2.67 -3.59 -3.25
N CYS A 75 1.98 -4.69 -3.49
CA CYS A 75 2.58 -6.01 -3.59
C CYS A 75 1.98 -6.77 -4.77
N ASP A 76 2.70 -7.76 -5.30
CA ASP A 76 2.16 -8.69 -6.29
C ASP A 76 1.12 -9.61 -5.65
N GLY A 77 -0.14 -9.47 -6.02
CA GLY A 77 -1.24 -10.33 -5.58
C GLY A 77 -1.34 -11.64 -6.37
N GLY A 78 -0.40 -11.91 -7.28
CA GLY A 78 -0.42 -13.06 -8.17
C GLY A 78 -1.41 -12.87 -9.33
N LYS A 79 -2.11 -13.94 -9.71
CA LYS A 79 -3.09 -13.94 -10.80
C LYS A 79 -4.51 -14.11 -10.25
N ASN A 80 -5.47 -13.37 -10.79
CA ASN A 80 -6.90 -13.58 -10.49
C ASN A 80 -7.47 -14.81 -11.22
N LYS A 81 -8.75 -15.17 -11.02
CA LYS A 81 -9.42 -16.30 -11.72
C LYS A 81 -9.39 -16.20 -13.25
N PHE A 82 -9.14 -15.02 -13.82
CA PHE A 82 -9.00 -14.79 -15.25
C PHE A 82 -7.55 -14.89 -15.74
N GLY A 83 -6.62 -15.33 -14.89
CA GLY A 83 -5.19 -15.43 -15.20
C GLY A 83 -4.49 -14.07 -15.32
N LYS A 84 -5.16 -12.97 -14.95
CA LYS A 84 -4.60 -11.61 -15.03
C LYS A 84 -3.84 -11.28 -13.76
N GLU A 85 -2.68 -10.68 -13.95
CA GLU A 85 -1.84 -10.22 -12.86
C GLU A 85 -2.51 -9.06 -12.11
N VAL A 86 -2.53 -9.19 -10.79
CA VAL A 86 -3.10 -8.20 -9.89
C VAL A 86 -2.08 -7.76 -8.87
N LYS A 87 -2.18 -6.50 -8.47
CA LYS A 87 -1.42 -5.88 -7.39
C LYS A 87 -2.36 -5.65 -6.21
N TYR A 88 -1.92 -6.05 -5.03
CA TYR A 88 -2.57 -5.70 -3.79
C TYR A 88 -2.04 -4.37 -3.28
N VAL A 89 -2.96 -3.51 -2.87
CA VAL A 89 -2.65 -2.17 -2.38
C VAL A 89 -3.34 -2.00 -1.04
N LYS A 90 -2.57 -1.59 -0.03
CA LYS A 90 -3.06 -1.46 1.34
C LYS A 90 -2.51 -0.20 1.99
N TRP A 91 -3.35 0.40 2.82
CA TRP A 91 -3.05 1.63 3.51
C TRP A 91 -2.67 1.33 4.94
N TYR A 92 -1.74 2.13 5.43
CA TYR A 92 -1.21 2.03 6.76
C TYR A 92 -1.05 3.44 7.32
N TYR A 93 -1.33 3.58 8.61
CA TYR A 93 -1.30 4.87 9.28
C TYR A 93 -0.38 4.76 10.47
N TYR A 94 0.67 5.59 10.47
CA TYR A 94 1.59 5.73 11.58
C TYR A 94 1.28 7.02 12.31
N TYR A 95 0.98 6.96 13.61
CA TYR A 95 0.68 8.13 14.43
C TYR A 95 1.88 8.46 15.31
N ASP A 96 2.51 9.62 15.09
CA ASP A 96 3.75 10.01 15.76
C ASP A 96 3.57 10.12 17.28
N ASN A 97 2.48 10.77 17.69
CA ASN A 97 2.18 11.06 19.10
C ASN A 97 2.04 9.80 19.98
N THR A 98 1.50 8.72 19.42
CA THR A 98 1.29 7.45 20.16
C THR A 98 2.26 6.36 19.74
N LYS A 99 3.11 6.63 18.74
CA LYS A 99 3.92 5.62 18.01
C LYS A 99 3.12 4.38 17.60
N LYS A 100 1.81 4.54 17.41
CA LYS A 100 0.91 3.44 17.04
C LYS A 100 0.85 3.29 15.54
N PHE A 101 0.90 2.03 15.12
CA PHE A 101 0.68 1.63 13.76
C PHE A 101 -0.73 1.09 13.58
N LYS A 102 -1.45 1.57 12.56
CA LYS A 102 -2.78 1.09 12.21
C LYS A 102 -2.79 0.61 10.78
N VAL A 103 -2.96 -0.69 10.63
CA VAL A 103 -3.22 -1.34 9.35
C VAL A 103 -4.66 -1.07 8.94
N SER A 104 -4.90 -0.69 7.68
CA SER A 104 -6.27 -0.59 7.16
C SER A 104 -6.87 -1.99 7.02
N ASP A 105 -8.14 -2.13 7.42
CA ASP A 105 -8.88 -3.38 7.25
C ASP A 105 -9.03 -3.76 5.76
N ARG A 106 -9.13 -2.75 4.88
CA ARG A 106 -9.35 -2.94 3.45
C ARG A 106 -8.05 -3.15 2.70
N THR A 107 -8.00 -4.24 1.94
CA THR A 107 -7.01 -4.46 0.88
C THR A 107 -7.68 -4.26 -0.47
N TYR A 108 -7.04 -3.49 -1.35
CA TYR A 108 -7.56 -3.15 -2.66
C TYR A 108 -6.79 -3.96 -3.70
N THR A 109 -7.49 -4.44 -4.72
CA THR A 109 -6.88 -5.20 -5.81
C THR A 109 -6.96 -4.40 -7.09
N TYR A 110 -5.82 -4.16 -7.72
CA TYR A 110 -5.73 -3.41 -8.97
C TYR A 110 -5.00 -4.24 -10.03
N ASN A 111 -5.35 -4.04 -11.29
CA ASN A 111 -4.48 -4.52 -12.38
C ASN A 111 -3.17 -3.73 -12.36
N THR A 112 -2.09 -4.31 -12.90
CA THR A 112 -0.76 -3.69 -12.95
C THR A 112 -0.77 -2.26 -13.49
N ASP A 113 -1.49 -2.01 -14.59
CA ASP A 113 -1.59 -0.68 -15.21
C ASP A 113 -2.26 0.36 -14.30
N LYS A 114 -3.36 -0.03 -13.64
CA LYS A 114 -4.07 0.82 -12.67
C LYS A 114 -3.23 1.09 -11.43
N ALA A 115 -2.52 0.09 -10.93
CA ALA A 115 -1.63 0.23 -9.78
C ALA A 115 -0.49 1.21 -10.08
N ARG A 116 0.10 1.15 -11.28
CA ARG A 116 1.16 2.07 -11.73
C ARG A 116 0.66 3.50 -11.90
N THR A 117 -0.54 3.65 -12.45
CA THR A 117 -1.19 4.96 -12.57
C THR A 117 -1.47 5.55 -11.20
N PHE A 118 -2.06 4.77 -10.30
CA PHE A 118 -2.30 5.16 -8.92
C PHE A 118 -1.01 5.55 -8.19
N TRP A 119 0.05 4.75 -8.32
CA TRP A 119 1.36 5.08 -7.77
C TRP A 119 1.84 6.45 -8.26
N SER A 120 1.79 6.67 -9.58
CA SER A 120 2.27 7.92 -10.19
C SER A 120 1.46 9.12 -9.74
N GLU A 121 0.14 8.97 -9.59
CA GLU A 121 -0.74 10.02 -9.04
C GLU A 121 -0.42 10.31 -7.58
N LYS A 122 -0.19 9.29 -6.75
CA LYS A 122 0.20 9.50 -5.34
C LYS A 122 1.54 10.20 -5.23
N ILE A 123 2.53 9.82 -6.03
CA ILE A 123 3.81 10.56 -6.07
C ILE A 123 3.58 12.03 -6.43
N LYS A 124 2.73 12.33 -7.43
CA LYS A 124 2.36 13.72 -7.77
C LYS A 124 1.61 14.45 -6.65
N GLU A 125 0.82 13.74 -5.85
CA GLU A 125 0.16 14.29 -4.66
C GLU A 125 1.14 14.57 -3.50
N GLY A 126 2.44 14.27 -3.66
CA GLY A 126 3.47 14.53 -2.66
C GLY A 126 3.77 13.34 -1.75
N PHE A 127 3.41 12.12 -2.16
CA PHE A 127 3.96 10.92 -1.52
C PHE A 127 5.40 10.70 -1.97
N ILE A 128 6.24 10.27 -1.03
CA ILE A 128 7.63 9.91 -1.26
C ILE A 128 7.78 8.39 -1.20
N LYS A 129 8.71 7.85 -1.98
CA LYS A 129 9.06 6.43 -1.88
C LYS A 129 9.73 6.18 -0.53
N VAL A 130 9.34 5.09 0.13
CA VAL A 130 9.96 4.61 1.37
C VAL A 130 10.93 3.50 1.02
#